data_AF-A0A7K2XNJ4-F1
#
_entry.id   AF-A0A7K2XNJ4-F1
#
_cell.length_a   1.000
_cell.length_b   1.000
_cell.length_c   1.000
_cell.angle_alpha   90.00
_cell.angle_beta   90.00
_cell.angle_gamma   90.00
#
_symmetry.space_group_name_H-M   'P 1'
#
loop_
_entity.id
_entity.type
_entity.pdbx_description
1 polymer ?
#
loop_
_entity_poly.entity_id
_entity_poly.type
_entity_poly.pdbx_seq_one_letter_code
_entity_poly.pdbx_strand_id
1 'polypeptide(L)'
;DVSIPDNGAAVTSTVNVTGVTGNAPSNLSVGVDIVHTYRGDLVVDLVAPDGSVYSLSNRSGGSADNIVQTFTVNASSEVANGAWKLRVQDKASADTGYINAFKLTFP
;
A
#
# COMPACT_ATOMS: atom_id res chain seq x y z
N ASP A 1 -9.35 -2.95 9.56
CA ASP A 1 -8.68 -4.05 8.82
C ASP A 1 -9.39 -4.34 7.52
N VAL A 2 -8.64 -4.72 6.48
CA VAL A 2 -9.17 -5.18 5.18
C VAL A 2 -8.60 -6.57 4.90
N SER A 3 -9.46 -7.59 4.84
CA SER A 3 -9.05 -8.98 4.59
C SER A 3 -8.40 -9.15 3.22
N ILE A 4 -7.30 -9.90 3.17
CA ILE A 4 -6.60 -10.30 1.97
C ILE A 4 -6.92 -11.79 1.73
N PRO A 5 -7.71 -12.13 0.70
CA PRO A 5 -8.04 -13.51 0.39
C PRO A 5 -6.86 -14.24 -0.28
N ASP A 6 -6.74 -15.52 0.02
CA ASP A 6 -5.75 -16.44 -0.57
C ASP A 6 -5.87 -16.48 -2.10
N ASN A 7 -4.75 -16.26 -2.80
CA ASN A 7 -4.65 -16.17 -4.26
C ASN A 7 -5.79 -15.37 -4.94
N GLY A 8 -6.32 -14.37 -4.24
CA GLY A 8 -7.61 -13.77 -4.56
C GLY A 8 -7.50 -12.47 -5.36
N ALA A 9 -8.64 -11.79 -5.51
CA ALA A 9 -8.67 -10.45 -6.07
C ALA A 9 -7.90 -9.46 -5.17
N ALA A 10 -7.32 -8.43 -5.79
CA ALA A 10 -6.70 -7.35 -5.05
C ALA A 10 -7.73 -6.63 -4.17
N VAL A 11 -7.33 -6.26 -2.96
CA VAL A 11 -8.14 -5.48 -2.01
C VAL A 11 -7.50 -4.13 -1.77
N THR A 12 -8.29 -3.15 -1.31
CA THR A 12 -7.81 -1.78 -1.11
C THR A 12 -8.20 -1.23 0.25
N SER A 13 -7.25 -0.59 0.94
CA SER A 13 -7.52 0.33 2.05
C SER A 13 -7.36 1.77 1.56
N THR A 14 -8.31 2.65 1.86
CA THR A 14 -8.35 4.03 1.34
C THR A 14 -8.10 5.04 2.45
N VAL A 15 -7.26 6.03 2.17
CA VAL A 15 -7.09 7.24 2.98
C VAL A 15 -7.50 8.44 2.14
N ASN A 16 -8.45 9.22 2.63
CA ASN A 16 -8.84 10.49 2.00
C ASN A 16 -7.96 11.61 2.55
N VAL A 17 -7.14 12.20 1.69
CA VAL A 17 -6.30 13.35 2.04
C VAL A 17 -7.07 14.63 1.72
N THR A 18 -7.16 15.52 2.70
CA THR A 18 -7.82 16.83 2.59
C THR A 18 -6.96 17.89 3.25
N GLY A 19 -7.03 19.14 2.76
CA GLY A 19 -6.32 20.27 3.36
C GLY A 19 -4.83 20.38 2.96
N VAL A 20 -4.34 19.52 2.06
CA VAL A 20 -2.99 19.61 1.49
C VAL A 20 -3.09 20.22 0.09
N THR A 21 -2.75 21.50 -0.03
CA THR A 21 -2.82 22.20 -1.32
C THR A 21 -1.65 21.82 -2.23
N GLY A 22 -1.90 21.74 -3.54
CA GLY A 22 -0.87 21.44 -4.52
C GLY A 22 -0.61 19.93 -4.67
N ASN A 23 0.60 19.61 -5.12
CA ASN A 23 1.01 18.24 -5.34
C ASN A 23 1.58 17.59 -4.07
N ALA A 24 1.55 16.27 -4.01
CA ALA A 24 2.24 15.49 -3.00
C ALA A 24 3.76 15.70 -3.10
N PRO A 25 4.53 15.41 -2.03
CA PRO A 25 5.97 15.60 -2.05
C PRO A 25 6.70 14.51 -2.86
N SER A 26 7.94 14.77 -3.25
CA SER A 26 8.81 13.75 -3.87
C SER A 26 9.34 12.70 -2.88
N ASN A 27 9.08 12.89 -1.59
CA ASN A 27 9.46 11.99 -0.51
C ASN A 27 8.24 11.62 0.36
N LEU A 28 7.10 11.35 -0.28
CA LEU A 28 5.88 10.94 0.43
C LEU A 28 6.16 9.68 1.24
N SER A 29 5.89 9.76 2.55
CA SER A 29 6.09 8.64 3.47
C SER A 29 4.82 7.80 3.55
N VAL A 30 4.96 6.51 3.23
CA VAL A 30 3.87 5.54 3.10
C VAL A 30 4.06 4.45 4.16
N GLY A 31 3.35 4.59 5.27
CA GLY A 31 3.38 3.61 6.35
C GLY A 31 2.42 2.46 6.06
N VAL A 32 2.95 1.25 6.04
CA VAL A 32 2.23 0.00 5.75
C VAL A 32 2.39 -0.96 6.92
N ASP A 33 1.27 -1.50 7.38
CA ASP A 33 1.18 -2.60 8.33
C ASP A 33 0.22 -3.65 7.77
N ILE A 34 0.77 -4.79 7.35
CA ILE A 34 0.04 -5.93 6.81
C ILE A 34 0.43 -7.16 7.60
N VAL A 35 -0.57 -7.89 8.10
CA VAL A 35 -0.38 -9.19 8.72
C VAL A 35 -0.56 -10.27 7.66
N HIS A 36 0.45 -11.12 7.48
CA HIS A 36 0.46 -12.23 6.52
C HIS A 36 1.58 -13.22 6.87
N THR A 37 1.34 -14.52 6.81
CA THR A 37 2.34 -15.55 7.15
C THR A 37 3.45 -15.71 6.11
N TYR A 38 3.26 -15.21 4.88
CA TYR A 38 4.30 -15.17 3.84
C TYR A 38 4.27 -13.84 3.08
N ARG A 39 5.19 -12.92 3.39
CA ARG A 39 5.21 -11.59 2.73
C ARG A 39 5.62 -11.66 1.25
N GLY A 40 6.36 -12.70 0.87
CA GLY A 40 6.82 -12.96 -0.50
C GLY A 40 5.70 -13.29 -1.48
N ASP A 41 4.48 -13.44 -1.01
CA ASP A 41 3.32 -13.71 -1.86
C ASP A 41 2.56 -12.43 -2.24
N LEU A 42 2.82 -11.35 -1.52
CA LEU A 42 2.08 -10.11 -1.66
C LEU A 42 2.66 -9.21 -2.76
N VAL A 43 1.75 -8.67 -3.58
CA VAL A 43 1.97 -7.44 -4.35
C VAL A 43 1.29 -6.30 -3.61
N VAL A 44 2.05 -5.25 -3.32
CA VAL A 44 1.62 -4.08 -2.55
C VAL A 44 1.93 -2.82 -3.35
N ASP A 45 0.88 -2.09 -3.71
CA ASP A 45 0.97 -0.83 -4.46
C ASP A 45 0.35 0.33 -3.67
N LEU A 46 0.91 1.52 -3.84
CA LEU A 46 0.19 2.76 -3.61
C LEU A 46 -0.49 3.20 -4.92
N VAL A 47 -1.77 3.53 -4.83
CA VAL A 47 -2.55 4.11 -5.94
C VAL A 47 -2.90 5.55 -5.59
N ALA A 48 -2.48 6.48 -6.44
CA ALA A 48 -2.75 7.90 -6.33
C ALA A 48 -4.20 8.26 -6.71
N PRO A 49 -4.69 9.47 -6.39
CA PRO A 49 -6.06 9.88 -6.68
C PRO A 49 -6.43 9.85 -8.17
N ASP A 50 -5.45 10.04 -9.05
CA ASP A 50 -5.60 10.01 -10.51
C ASP A 50 -5.55 8.58 -11.09
N GLY A 51 -5.20 7.58 -10.28
CA GLY A 51 -5.03 6.18 -10.68
C GLY A 51 -3.59 5.76 -10.95
N SER A 52 -2.61 6.65 -10.87
CA SER A 52 -1.18 6.34 -10.97
C SER A 52 -0.75 5.33 -9.90
N VAL A 53 0.10 4.37 -10.26
CA VAL A 53 0.47 3.23 -9.42
C VAL A 53 1.96 3.27 -9.09
N TYR A 54 2.28 3.16 -7.81
CA TYR A 54 3.64 3.04 -7.30
C TYR A 54 3.81 1.71 -6.58
N SER A 55 4.64 0.82 -7.14
CA SER A 55 4.96 -0.47 -6.52
C SER A 55 5.77 -0.25 -5.24
N LEU A 56 5.26 -0.70 -4.10
CA LEU A 56 5.94 -0.63 -2.81
C LEU A 56 6.69 -1.93 -2.51
N SER A 57 6.04 -3.07 -2.74
CA SER A 57 6.61 -4.41 -2.61
C SER A 57 5.98 -5.32 -3.66
N ASN A 58 6.79 -6.13 -4.33
CA ASN A 58 6.30 -7.09 -5.31
C ASN A 58 6.96 -8.44 -5.05
N ARG A 59 6.23 -9.30 -4.35
CA ARG A 59 6.65 -10.67 -4.01
C ARG A 59 8.06 -10.74 -3.42
N SER A 60 8.37 -9.76 -2.56
CA SER A 60 9.70 -9.57 -1.99
C SER A 60 9.75 -10.03 -0.53
N GLY A 61 10.93 -10.39 -0.04
CA GLY A 61 11.13 -10.80 1.36
C GLY A 61 10.87 -12.28 1.66
N GLY A 62 10.51 -13.09 0.66
CA GLY A 62 10.45 -14.54 0.76
C GLY A 62 9.48 -15.04 1.84
N SER A 63 9.94 -16.00 2.65
CA SER A 63 9.15 -16.68 3.67
C SER A 63 8.98 -15.93 4.99
N ALA A 64 9.33 -14.65 5.04
CA ALA A 64 9.18 -13.87 6.26
C ALA A 64 7.73 -13.39 6.44
N ASP A 65 7.24 -13.37 7.67
CA ASP A 65 5.89 -12.90 7.97
C ASP A 65 5.78 -11.37 7.87
N ASN A 66 4.60 -10.86 7.58
CA ASN A 66 4.13 -9.48 7.70
C ASN A 66 4.86 -8.43 6.86
N ILE A 67 4.24 -7.28 6.63
CA ILE A 67 4.91 -6.09 6.10
C ILE A 67 4.63 -4.95 7.06
N VAL A 68 5.60 -4.66 7.93
CA VAL A 68 5.58 -3.50 8.83
C VAL A 68 6.73 -2.60 8.42
N GLN A 69 6.45 -1.70 7.47
CA GLN A 69 7.48 -0.90 6.81
C GLN A 69 6.94 0.47 6.42
N THR A 70 7.84 1.46 6.40
CA THR A 70 7.57 2.76 5.77
C THR A 70 8.34 2.84 4.46
N PHE A 71 7.63 3.14 3.38
CA PHE A 71 8.19 3.36 2.05
C PHE A 71 8.26 4.85 1.74
N THR A 72 9.20 5.25 0.89
CA THR A 72 9.29 6.61 0.36
C THR A 72 8.94 6.58 -1.12
N VAL A 73 7.94 7.36 -1.52
CA VAL A 73 7.46 7.45 -2.90
C VAL A 73 7.68 8.86 -3.43
N ASN A 74 8.19 8.97 -4.66
CA ASN A 74 8.15 10.23 -5.38
C ASN A 74 6.78 10.43 -6.02
N ALA A 75 5.92 11.17 -5.33
CA ALA A 75 4.56 11.49 -5.74
C ALA A 75 4.43 12.96 -6.21
N SER A 76 5.53 13.62 -6.57
CA SER A 76 5.54 15.05 -6.92
C SER A 76 4.71 15.44 -8.15
N SER A 77 4.32 14.46 -8.96
CA SER A 77 3.37 14.62 -10.08
C SER A 77 1.91 14.62 -9.65
N GLU A 78 1.60 14.12 -8.44
CA GLU A 78 0.24 13.80 -8.02
C GLU A 78 -0.38 14.93 -7.23
N VAL A 79 -1.65 15.23 -7.47
CA VAL A 79 -2.41 16.13 -6.59
C VAL A 79 -2.53 15.48 -5.20
N ALA A 80 -2.15 16.22 -4.15
CA ALA A 80 -2.11 15.66 -2.80
C ALA A 80 -3.50 15.32 -2.26
N ASN A 81 -4.47 16.22 -2.44
CA ASN A 81 -5.84 16.00 -2.01
C ASN A 81 -6.54 14.95 -2.88
N GLY A 82 -7.18 13.99 -2.23
CA GLY A 82 -7.93 12.94 -2.91
C GLY A 82 -7.87 11.61 -2.20
N ALA A 83 -8.45 10.59 -2.86
CA ALA A 83 -8.48 9.23 -2.35
C ALA A 83 -7.20 8.49 -2.75
N TRP A 84 -6.31 8.31 -1.79
CA TRP A 84 -5.14 7.45 -1.94
C TRP A 84 -5.47 6.04 -1.46
N LYS A 85 -4.96 5.02 -2.14
CA LYS A 85 -5.26 3.62 -1.79
C LYS A 85 -3.99 2.82 -1.63
N LEU A 86 -3.91 2.03 -0.56
CA LEU A 86 -3.02 0.88 -0.51
C LEU A 86 -3.75 -0.29 -1.15
N ARG A 87 -3.24 -0.80 -2.27
CA ARG A 87 -3.76 -1.98 -2.96
C ARG A 87 -2.87 -3.17 -2.66
N VAL A 88 -3.44 -4.25 -2.15
CA VAL A 88 -2.72 -5.47 -1.79
C VAL A 88 -3.36 -6.67 -2.46
N GLN A 89 -2.55 -7.57 -2.99
CA GLN A 89 -3.00 -8.83 -3.56
C GLN A 89 -2.05 -9.95 -3.17
N ASP A 90 -2.61 -11.05 -2.67
CA ASP A 90 -1.90 -12.31 -2.59
C ASP A 90 -1.87 -13.00 -3.97
N LYS A 91 -0.67 -13.42 -4.39
CA LYS A 91 -0.38 -14.09 -5.66
C LYS A 91 0.16 -15.51 -5.49
N ALA A 92 0.08 -16.08 -4.30
CA ALA A 92 0.34 -17.48 -4.02
C ALA A 92 -0.87 -18.12 -3.35
N SER A 93 -0.77 -19.42 -3.09
CA SER A 93 -1.82 -20.21 -2.46
C SER A 93 -1.41 -20.59 -1.04
N ALA A 94 -2.40 -20.85 -0.18
CA ALA A 94 -2.33 -21.37 1.18
C ALA A 94 -2.24 -20.33 2.32
N ASP A 95 -1.92 -19.07 2.03
CA ASP A 95 -1.80 -18.03 3.03
C ASP A 95 -2.94 -17.00 2.92
N THR A 96 -3.30 -16.38 4.04
CA THR A 96 -4.25 -15.27 4.08
C THR A 96 -3.78 -14.24 5.08
N GLY A 97 -4.37 -13.06 5.03
CA GLY A 97 -4.06 -12.04 6.02
C GLY A 97 -4.97 -10.84 5.92
N TYR A 98 -4.46 -9.68 6.35
CA TYR A 98 -5.21 -8.44 6.28
C TYR A 98 -4.29 -7.21 6.32
N ILE A 99 -4.77 -6.12 5.73
CA ILE A 99 -4.21 -4.79 5.94
C ILE A 99 -4.63 -4.32 7.33
N ASN A 100 -3.68 -4.20 8.24
CA ASN A 100 -3.88 -3.72 9.60
C ASN A 100 -3.90 -2.18 9.63
N ALA A 101 -2.91 -1.54 9.00
CA ALA A 101 -2.85 -0.08 8.91
C ALA A 101 -2.23 0.42 7.60
N PHE A 102 -2.73 1.58 7.17
CA PHE A 102 -2.21 2.35 6.05
C PHE A 102 -2.23 3.83 6.44
N LYS A 103 -1.10 4.52 6.31
CA LYS A 103 -1.00 5.96 6.55
C LYS A 103 -0.10 6.66 5.54
N LEU A 104 -0.44 7.90 5.26
CA LEU A 104 0.40 8.81 4.49
C LEU A 104 0.88 9.94 5.39
N THR A 105 2.15 10.34 5.25
CA THR A 105 2.70 11.50 5.95
C THR A 105 3.31 12.46 4.93
N PHE A 106 2.76 13.67 4.93
CA PHE A 106 3.20 14.81 4.13
C PHE A 106 4.09 15.67 5.04
N PRO A 107 5.35 15.96 4.65
CA PRO A 107 6.24 16.83 5.39
C PRO A 107 5.86 18.31 5.26
#